data_AF-A0A7S4KTZ4-F1
#
_entry.id   AF-A0A7S4KTZ4-F1
#
_cell.length_a   1.000
_cell.length_b   1.000
_cell.length_c   1.000
_cell.angle_alpha   90.00
_cell.angle_beta   90.00
_cell.angle_gamma   90.00
#
_symmetry.space_group_name_H-M   'P 1'
#
loop_
_entity.id
_entity.type
_entity.pdbx_description
1 polymer ?
#
loop_
_entity_poly.entity_id
_entity_poly.type
_entity_poly.pdbx_seq_one_letter_code
_entity_poly.pdbx_strand_id
1 'polypeptide(L)'
;EEGGKRGEEEEEEEEARRSNSGKHERRDELKFELHSPNLLFEDGVSIGRLSGPPSTAIDKLDIFEKILSQGPRGRSVYVGDSVTDLLALLRADIGIVVGSSSTLLKVIKGFNVRLLPLIAILRDTSKDKEGEKILFTADSWTDIDMALYGWRGYE
;
A
#
# COMPACT_ATOMS: atom_id res chain seq x y z
N GLU A 1 -1.85 -44.05 -46.37
CA GLU A 1 -1.18 -43.58 -45.13
C GLU A 1 -1.67 -42.17 -44.80
N GLU A 2 -2.88 -42.00 -44.25
CA GLU A 2 -3.39 -40.66 -43.86
C GLU A 2 -4.30 -40.74 -42.62
N GLY A 3 -3.94 -41.60 -41.65
CA GLY A 3 -4.75 -41.80 -40.44
C GLY A 3 -4.10 -41.34 -39.12
N GLY A 4 -2.81 -41.00 -39.13
CA GLY A 4 -2.04 -40.84 -37.89
C GLY A 4 -1.91 -39.42 -37.34
N LYS A 5 -2.09 -38.37 -38.16
CA LYS A 5 -1.75 -36.99 -37.76
C LYS A 5 -2.86 -36.23 -37.03
N ARG A 6 -4.11 -36.70 -37.11
CA ARG A 6 -5.27 -35.95 -36.61
C ARG A 6 -5.53 -36.15 -35.11
N GLY A 7 -5.08 -37.26 -34.54
CA GLY A 7 -5.23 -37.55 -33.11
C GLY A 7 -4.22 -36.79 -32.23
N GLU A 8 -2.99 -36.60 -32.73
CA GLU A 8 -1.92 -35.92 -31.99
C GLU A 8 -2.19 -34.42 -31.85
N GLU A 9 -2.77 -33.77 -32.87
CA GLU A 9 -3.13 -32.34 -32.82
C GLU A 9 -4.33 -32.06 -31.90
N GLU A 10 -5.28 -33.00 -31.77
CA GLU A 10 -6.44 -32.85 -30.87
C GLU A 10 -6.04 -33.06 -29.38
N GLU A 11 -5.11 -33.96 -29.09
CA GLU A 11 -4.56 -34.15 -27.74
C GLU A 11 -3.69 -32.94 -27.29
N GLU A 12 -2.87 -32.37 -28.18
CA GLU A 12 -2.09 -31.17 -27.87
C GLU A 12 -2.97 -29.93 -27.61
N GLU A 13 -4.07 -29.76 -28.37
CA GLU A 13 -5.02 -28.67 -28.14
C GLU A 13 -5.78 -28.82 -26.81
N GLU A 14 -6.14 -30.04 -26.42
CA GLU A 14 -6.84 -30.29 -25.16
C GLU A 14 -5.91 -30.12 -23.95
N GLU A 15 -4.64 -30.50 -24.08
CA GLU A 15 -3.61 -30.30 -23.06
C GLU A 15 -3.23 -28.81 -22.92
N ALA A 16 -3.21 -28.06 -24.03
CA ALA A 16 -3.06 -26.61 -24.02
C ALA A 16 -4.26 -25.90 -23.36
N ARG A 17 -5.50 -26.36 -23.59
CA ARG A 17 -6.71 -25.83 -22.94
C ARG A 17 -6.76 -26.13 -21.45
N ARG A 18 -6.33 -27.34 -21.02
CA ARG A 18 -6.18 -27.70 -19.59
C ARG A 18 -5.07 -26.90 -18.91
N SER A 19 -3.95 -26.66 -19.61
CA SER A 19 -2.85 -25.82 -19.13
C SER A 19 -3.20 -24.34 -19.03
N ASN A 20 -4.12 -23.85 -19.87
CA ASN A 20 -4.57 -22.46 -19.85
C ASN A 20 -5.75 -22.22 -18.88
N SER A 21 -6.57 -23.25 -18.62
CA SER A 21 -7.64 -23.24 -17.61
C SER A 21 -7.11 -23.13 -16.17
N GLY A 22 -5.89 -23.60 -15.90
CA GLY A 22 -5.26 -23.52 -14.57
C GLY A 22 -4.54 -22.21 -14.26
N LYS A 23 -4.47 -21.25 -15.20
CA LYS A 23 -3.73 -19.98 -15.04
C LYS A 23 -4.58 -18.82 -14.53
N HIS A 24 -5.87 -19.03 -14.30
CA HIS A 24 -6.80 -17.97 -13.93
C HIS A 24 -7.54 -18.25 -12.62
N GLU A 25 -6.82 -18.67 -11.57
CA GLU A 25 -7.33 -18.65 -10.20
C GLU A 25 -6.20 -18.86 -9.17
N ARG A 26 -5.32 -17.87 -9.06
CA ARG A 26 -4.72 -17.55 -7.76
C ARG A 26 -5.03 -16.08 -7.50
N ARG A 27 -6.18 -15.83 -6.88
CA ARG A 27 -6.31 -14.63 -6.06
C ARG A 27 -5.27 -14.83 -4.97
N ASP A 28 -4.14 -14.14 -5.08
CA ASP A 28 -3.21 -14.04 -3.96
C ASP A 28 -4.04 -13.62 -2.75
N GLU A 29 -4.17 -14.51 -1.76
CA GLU A 29 -4.95 -14.23 -0.56
C GLU A 29 -4.42 -12.94 0.04
N LEU A 30 -5.30 -11.94 0.16
CA LEU A 30 -4.98 -10.67 0.79
C LEU A 30 -4.58 -10.96 2.23
N LYS A 31 -3.28 -10.85 2.51
CA LYS A 31 -2.75 -10.99 3.88
C LYS A 31 -3.04 -9.73 4.65
N PHE A 32 -3.72 -9.87 5.78
CA PHE A 32 -3.96 -8.81 6.74
C PHE A 32 -3.08 -9.03 7.96
N GLU A 33 -2.31 -8.02 8.35
CA GLU A 33 -1.47 -8.01 9.55
C GLU A 33 -1.75 -6.77 10.37
N LEU A 34 -1.78 -6.91 11.70
CA LEU A 34 -1.97 -5.82 12.65
C LEU A 34 -0.73 -5.65 13.51
N HIS A 35 -0.14 -4.45 13.49
CA HIS A 35 1.05 -4.09 14.26
C HIS A 35 0.74 -2.85 15.12
N SER A 36 0.65 -3.01 16.43
CA SER A 36 0.37 -1.92 17.37
C SER A 36 0.90 -2.26 18.77
N PRO A 37 1.31 -1.25 19.58
CA PRO A 37 1.35 -1.42 21.02
C PRO A 37 -0.04 -1.80 21.54
N ASN A 38 -0.10 -2.71 22.51
CA ASN A 38 -1.34 -3.13 23.16
C ASN A 38 -1.37 -2.63 24.60
N LEU A 39 -2.49 -2.01 25.00
CA LEU A 39 -2.73 -1.63 26.39
C LEU A 39 -3.06 -2.89 27.20
N LEU A 40 -2.39 -3.07 28.34
CA LEU A 40 -2.63 -4.20 29.23
C LEU A 40 -3.76 -3.90 30.22
N PHE A 41 -4.56 -4.92 30.52
CA PHE A 41 -5.73 -4.84 31.40
C PHE A 41 -5.70 -5.95 32.44
N GLU A 42 -6.17 -5.64 33.65
CA GLU A 42 -6.49 -6.59 34.73
C GLU A 42 -7.91 -6.28 35.21
N ASP A 43 -8.76 -7.31 35.33
CA ASP A 43 -10.18 -7.19 35.72
C ASP A 43 -10.98 -6.13 34.93
N GLY A 44 -10.68 -5.99 33.63
CA GLY A 44 -11.33 -5.03 32.73
C GLY A 44 -10.85 -3.58 32.89
N VAL A 45 -9.83 -3.33 33.73
CA VAL A 45 -9.25 -2.01 33.96
C VAL A 45 -7.82 -1.96 33.42
N SER A 46 -7.46 -0.87 32.74
CA SER A 46 -6.10 -0.68 32.26
C SER A 46 -5.13 -0.55 33.44
N ILE A 47 -4.03 -1.28 33.38
CA ILE A 47 -2.95 -1.19 34.38
C ILE A 47 -1.91 -0.13 34.02
N GLY A 48 -2.16 0.69 32.99
CA GLY A 48 -1.25 1.75 32.55
C GLY A 48 0.06 1.24 31.94
N ARG A 49 0.12 -0.04 31.54
CA ARG A 49 1.29 -0.65 30.89
C ARG A 49 0.96 -1.00 29.44
N LEU A 50 1.96 -0.82 28.59
CA LEU A 50 1.92 -1.25 27.20
C LEU A 50 2.69 -2.56 27.02
N SER A 51 2.24 -3.37 26.07
CA SER A 51 2.98 -4.51 25.54
C SER A 51 3.20 -4.34 24.05
N GLY A 52 4.25 -4.96 23.52
CA GLY A 52 4.67 -4.77 22.13
C GLY A 52 5.70 -3.64 21.97
N PRO A 53 6.27 -3.50 20.76
CA PRO A 53 7.24 -2.46 20.47
C PRO A 53 6.59 -1.07 20.57
N PRO A 54 7.36 -0.02 20.89
CA PRO A 54 6.90 1.36 20.74
C PRO A 54 6.43 1.63 19.30
N SER A 55 5.59 2.65 19.10
CA SER A 55 5.15 3.06 17.77
C SER A 55 5.87 4.35 17.34
N THR A 56 7.21 4.32 17.36
CA THR A 56 8.01 5.45 16.87
C THR A 56 8.10 5.45 15.35
N ALA A 57 8.69 6.50 14.79
CA ALA A 57 8.92 6.58 13.34
C ALA A 57 9.83 5.48 12.80
N ILE A 58 10.82 5.08 13.59
CA ILE A 58 11.76 4.02 13.22
C ILE A 58 11.06 2.67 13.29
N ASP A 59 10.31 2.40 14.37
CA ASP A 59 9.58 1.14 14.52
C ASP A 59 8.59 0.91 13.37
N LYS A 60 7.83 1.96 12.99
CA LYS A 60 6.89 1.89 11.86
C LYS A 60 7.61 1.66 10.53
N LEU A 61 8.77 2.29 10.32
CA LEU A 61 9.60 2.06 9.12
C LEU A 61 10.07 0.61 9.06
N ASP A 62 10.62 0.08 10.15
CA ASP A 62 11.16 -1.29 10.19
C ASP A 62 10.07 -2.33 9.90
N ILE A 63 8.88 -2.15 10.47
CA ILE A 63 7.71 -3.00 10.20
C ILE A 63 7.33 -2.90 8.71
N PHE A 64 7.26 -1.69 8.16
CA PHE A 64 6.91 -1.48 6.76
C PHE A 64 7.92 -2.14 5.82
N GLU A 65 9.22 -1.98 6.05
CA GLU A 65 10.26 -2.62 5.24
C GLU A 65 10.22 -4.14 5.33
N LYS A 66 9.91 -4.70 6.52
CA LYS A 66 9.68 -6.13 6.69
C LYS A 66 8.51 -6.61 5.84
N ILE A 67 7.39 -5.89 5.83
CA ILE A 67 6.22 -6.22 4.99
C ILE A 67 6.60 -6.16 3.50
N LEU A 68 7.32 -5.12 3.07
CA LEU A 68 7.79 -4.99 1.68
C LEU A 68 8.71 -6.13 1.25
N SER A 69 9.54 -6.65 2.16
CA SER A 69 10.46 -7.77 1.87
C SER A 69 9.74 -9.11 1.70
N GLN A 70 8.53 -9.24 2.25
CA GLN A 70 7.74 -10.48 2.26
C GLN A 70 6.55 -10.44 1.28
N GLY A 71 6.15 -9.24 0.85
CA GLY A 71 5.00 -8.99 0.01
C GLY A 71 5.24 -9.25 -1.49
N PRO A 72 4.16 -9.22 -2.28
CA PRO A 72 4.26 -9.31 -3.73
C PRO A 72 5.07 -8.13 -4.30
N ARG A 73 5.74 -8.36 -5.44
CA ARG A 73 6.44 -7.30 -6.16
C ARG A 73 5.40 -6.35 -6.78
N GLY A 74 5.24 -5.17 -6.19
CA GLY A 74 4.30 -4.14 -6.65
C GLY A 74 4.67 -2.76 -6.12
N ARG A 75 3.86 -1.75 -6.43
CA ARG A 75 4.01 -0.41 -5.84
C ARG A 75 3.50 -0.42 -4.41
N SER A 76 4.29 0.14 -3.51
CA SER A 76 3.97 0.30 -2.11
C SER A 76 3.24 1.61 -1.85
N VAL A 77 2.19 1.56 -1.04
CA VAL A 77 1.44 2.73 -0.58
C VAL A 77 1.50 2.77 0.94
N TYR A 78 1.79 3.95 1.51
CA TYR A 78 1.69 4.18 2.96
C TYR A 78 0.81 5.41 3.21
N VAL A 79 -0.13 5.29 4.16
CA VAL A 79 -1.02 6.39 4.58
C VAL A 79 -0.75 6.71 6.04
N GLY A 80 -0.54 7.98 6.37
CA GLY A 80 -0.28 8.42 7.74
C GLY A 80 -0.60 9.90 7.96
N ASP A 81 -0.74 10.32 9.21
CA ASP A 81 -1.23 11.65 9.59
C ASP A 81 -0.28 12.37 10.57
N SER A 82 0.75 11.68 11.06
CA SER A 82 1.60 12.17 12.14
C SER A 82 3.08 12.18 11.76
N VAL A 83 3.90 12.85 12.58
CA VAL A 83 5.37 12.84 12.42
C VAL A 83 5.95 11.44 12.57
N THR A 84 5.31 10.54 13.33
CA THR A 84 5.78 9.15 13.44
C THR A 84 5.56 8.37 12.15
N ASP A 85 4.76 8.86 11.21
CA ASP A 85 4.56 8.20 9.92
C ASP A 85 5.56 8.67 8.84
N LEU A 86 6.29 9.76 9.09
CA LEU A 86 7.09 10.44 8.08
C LEU A 86 8.12 9.54 7.39
N LEU A 87 8.81 8.68 8.15
CA LEU A 87 9.83 7.80 7.58
C LEU A 87 9.21 6.74 6.65
N ALA A 88 8.11 6.12 7.06
CA ALA A 88 7.41 5.14 6.23
C ALA A 88 6.75 5.80 5.01
N LEU A 89 6.18 7.00 5.18
CA LEU A 89 5.66 7.83 4.08
C LEU A 89 6.72 8.11 3.01
N LEU A 90 7.95 8.46 3.42
CA LEU A 90 9.06 8.74 2.49
C LEU A 90 9.66 7.48 1.87
N ARG A 91 9.49 6.33 2.53
CA ARG A 91 10.01 5.03 2.09
C ARG A 91 9.13 4.38 1.02
N ALA A 92 7.82 4.62 1.07
CA ALA A 92 6.85 4.09 0.12
C ALA A 92 7.06 4.67 -1.29
N ASP A 93 6.62 3.94 -2.31
CA ASP A 93 6.55 4.47 -3.68
C ASP A 93 5.51 5.59 -3.77
N ILE A 94 4.43 5.46 -3.01
CA ILE A 94 3.35 6.44 -2.89
C ILE A 94 3.08 6.68 -1.39
N GLY A 95 3.58 7.78 -0.85
CA GLY A 95 3.24 8.24 0.49
C GLY A 95 2.06 9.22 0.48
N ILE A 96 1.02 8.96 1.28
CA ILE A 96 -0.18 9.78 1.40
C ILE A 96 -0.30 10.32 2.83
N VAL A 97 -0.19 11.63 2.97
CA VAL A 97 -0.52 12.34 4.19
C VAL A 97 -2.03 12.54 4.23
N VAL A 98 -2.70 12.04 5.27
CA VAL A 98 -4.14 12.23 5.48
C VAL A 98 -4.40 13.22 6.61
N GLY A 99 -5.34 14.14 6.40
CA GLY A 99 -5.72 15.19 7.34
C GLY A 99 -4.78 16.39 7.35
N SER A 100 -4.92 17.23 8.38
CA SER A 100 -4.35 18.59 8.41
C SER A 100 -3.35 18.84 9.56
N SER A 101 -2.56 17.82 9.92
CA SER A 101 -1.59 17.93 11.03
C SER A 101 -0.53 19.01 10.78
N SER A 102 -0.70 20.17 11.42
CA SER A 102 0.19 21.33 11.22
C SER A 102 1.65 21.02 11.56
N THR A 103 1.90 20.12 12.54
CA THR A 103 3.24 19.69 12.93
C THR A 103 3.90 18.88 11.82
N LEU A 104 3.21 17.87 11.29
CA LEU A 104 3.73 17.05 10.20
C LEU A 104 4.02 17.89 8.95
N LEU A 105 3.08 18.76 8.56
CA LEU A 105 3.25 19.63 7.38
C LEU A 105 4.46 20.57 7.52
N LYS A 106 4.70 21.12 8.72
CA LYS A 106 5.90 21.94 8.99
C LYS A 106 7.19 21.13 8.86
N VAL A 107 7.21 19.91 9.40
CA VAL A 107 8.38 19.02 9.31
C VAL A 107 8.67 18.65 7.86
N ILE A 108 7.67 18.21 7.10
CA ILE A 108 7.79 17.88 5.66
C ILE A 108 8.37 19.07 4.88
N LYS A 109 7.82 20.28 5.09
CA LYS A 109 8.31 21.49 4.44
C LYS A 109 9.78 21.80 4.82
N GLY A 110 10.17 21.56 6.06
CA GLY A 110 11.54 21.72 6.54
C GLY A 110 12.55 20.79 5.88
N PHE A 111 12.10 19.62 5.40
CA PHE A 111 12.92 18.65 4.66
C PHE A 111 12.83 18.82 3.13
N ASN A 112 12.26 19.92 2.63
CA ASN A 112 12.10 20.20 1.20
C ASN A 112 11.34 19.10 0.43
N VAL A 113 10.44 18.38 1.12
CA VAL A 113 9.58 17.38 0.49
C VAL A 113 8.37 18.10 -0.10
N ARG A 114 8.09 17.84 -1.39
CA ARG A 114 6.97 18.48 -2.08
C ARG A 114 5.66 17.80 -1.70
N LEU A 115 4.63 18.61 -1.45
CA LEU A 115 3.27 18.14 -1.21
C LEU A 115 2.40 18.43 -2.43
N LEU A 116 1.65 17.44 -2.89
CA LEU A 116 0.67 17.58 -3.96
C LEU A 116 -0.68 17.00 -3.53
N PRO A 117 -1.82 17.58 -3.95
CA PRO A 117 -3.12 16.96 -3.74
C PRO A 117 -3.16 15.54 -4.31
N LEU A 118 -3.85 14.60 -3.65
CA LEU A 118 -3.90 13.19 -4.07
C LEU A 118 -4.36 13.01 -5.51
N ILE A 119 -5.28 13.84 -6.00
CA ILE A 119 -5.73 13.80 -7.40
C ILE A 119 -4.58 14.00 -8.42
N ALA A 120 -3.49 14.64 -8.01
CA ALA A 120 -2.31 14.82 -8.84
C ALA A 120 -1.55 13.52 -9.10
N ILE A 121 -1.92 12.40 -8.47
CA ILE A 121 -1.33 11.08 -8.75
C ILE A 121 -1.62 10.60 -10.17
N LEU A 122 -2.69 11.10 -10.79
CA LEU A 122 -3.08 10.77 -12.17
C LEU A 122 -2.29 11.57 -13.23
N ARG A 123 -1.48 12.54 -12.82
CA ARG A 123 -0.72 13.38 -13.75
C ARG A 123 0.52 12.66 -14.27
N ASP A 124 1.01 13.10 -15.42
CA ASP A 124 2.30 12.67 -15.93
C ASP A 124 3.44 13.17 -15.02
N THR A 125 4.17 12.23 -14.42
CA THR A 125 5.32 12.48 -13.53
C THR A 125 6.64 12.64 -14.29
N SER A 126 6.64 12.53 -15.63
CA SER A 126 7.85 12.70 -16.47
C SER A 126 8.56 14.06 -16.29
N LYS A 127 7.82 15.05 -15.77
CA LYS A 127 8.31 16.41 -15.51
C LYS A 127 8.87 16.61 -14.10
N ASP A 128 8.77 15.60 -13.24
CA ASP A 128 9.30 15.69 -11.88
C ASP A 128 10.82 15.61 -11.90
N LYS A 129 11.48 16.42 -11.06
CA LYS A 129 12.94 16.46 -11.04
C LYS A 129 13.46 15.16 -10.43
N GLU A 130 14.48 14.58 -11.05
CA GLU A 130 15.13 13.39 -10.52
C GLU A 130 15.64 13.65 -9.09
N GLY A 131 15.29 12.76 -8.15
CA GLY A 131 15.62 12.90 -6.73
C GLY A 131 14.63 13.73 -5.89
N GLU A 132 13.63 14.38 -6.50
CA GLU A 132 12.59 15.10 -5.75
C GLU A 132 11.66 14.11 -5.02
N LYS A 133 11.53 14.29 -3.70
CA LYS A 133 10.59 13.50 -2.89
C LYS A 133 9.23 14.19 -2.87
N ILE A 134 8.20 13.43 -3.24
CA ILE A 134 6.82 13.90 -3.32
C ILE A 134 5.99 13.06 -2.33
N LEU A 135 5.18 13.74 -1.53
CA LEU A 135 4.09 13.14 -0.78
C LEU A 135 2.76 13.70 -1.29
N PHE A 136 1.73 12.86 -1.27
CA PHE A 136 0.39 13.25 -1.65
C PHE A 136 -0.43 13.63 -0.42
N THR A 137 -1.37 14.56 -0.55
CA THR A 137 -2.24 15.00 0.54
C THR A 137 -3.69 14.65 0.26
N ALA A 138 -4.37 14.10 1.26
CA ALA A 138 -5.81 13.90 1.30
C ALA A 138 -6.34 14.58 2.57
N ASP A 139 -7.49 15.26 2.51
CA ASP A 139 -8.10 15.86 3.69
C ASP A 139 -8.80 14.79 4.54
N SER A 140 -9.28 13.72 3.90
CA SER A 140 -10.01 12.63 4.54
C SER A 140 -9.87 11.29 3.80
N TRP A 141 -10.38 10.22 4.42
CA TRP A 141 -10.54 8.91 3.76
C TRP A 141 -11.44 8.99 2.52
N THR A 142 -12.40 9.93 2.46
CA THR A 142 -13.26 10.14 1.29
C THR A 142 -12.45 10.56 0.06
N ASP A 143 -11.41 11.38 0.23
CA ASP A 143 -10.57 11.79 -0.90
C ASP A 143 -9.75 10.61 -1.44
N ILE A 144 -9.34 9.70 -0.55
CA ILE A 144 -8.65 8.47 -0.91
C ILE A 144 -9.60 7.54 -1.67
N ASP A 145 -10.82 7.35 -1.16
CA ASP A 145 -11.87 6.56 -1.82
C ASP A 145 -12.19 7.10 -3.22
N MET A 146 -12.40 8.42 -3.33
CA MET A 146 -12.62 9.10 -4.61
C MET A 146 -11.45 8.94 -5.59
N ALA A 147 -10.21 9.00 -5.10
CA ALA A 147 -9.03 8.83 -5.94
C ALA A 147 -8.88 7.39 -6.47
N LEU A 148 -9.27 6.39 -5.67
CA LEU A 148 -9.15 4.97 -6.04
C LEU A 148 -10.31 4.49 -6.91
N TYR A 149 -11.54 4.91 -6.62
CA TYR A 149 -12.75 4.33 -7.19
C TYR A 149 -13.62 5.31 -7.97
N GLY A 150 -13.25 6.59 -7.99
CA GLY A 150 -14.07 7.68 -8.52
C GLY A 150 -15.19 8.07 -7.55
N TRP A 151 -15.97 9.08 -7.91
CA TRP A 151 -17.17 9.45 -7.16
C TRP A 151 -18.24 8.38 -7.33
N ARG A 152 -18.58 7.67 -6.25
CA ARG A 152 -19.66 6.68 -6.25
C ARG A 152 -20.97 7.18 -5.61
N GLY A 153 -20.96 8.35 -4.96
CA GLY A 153 -22.07 8.84 -4.16
C GLY A 153 -22.28 7.97 -2.92
N TYR A 154 -22.46 8.59 -1.75
CA TYR A 154 -23.04 7.88 -0.61
C TYR A 154 -24.56 8.02 -0.74
N GLU A 155 -25.24 6.93 -1.11
CA GLU A 155 -26.69 6.81 -0.91
C GLU A 155 -27.01 6.48 0.56
#